data_AF-A0A7S2IBZ8-F1
#
_entry.id   AF-A0A7S2IBZ8-F1
#
_cell.length_a   1.000
_cell.length_b   1.000
_cell.length_c   1.000
_cell.angle_alpha   90.00
_cell.angle_beta   90.00
_cell.angle_gamma   90.00
#
_symmetry.space_group_name_H-M   'P 1'
#
loop_
_entity.id
_entity.type
_entity.pdbx_description
1 polymer ?
#
loop_
_entity_poly.entity_id
_entity_poly.type
_entity_poly.pdbx_seq_one_letter_code
_entity_poly.pdbx_strand_id
1 'polypeptide(L)'
;GAAPARDRDREREKLRSGGAGAGEAKAPASERDKDKGDKPKTTQAAPQSSQRNGHNDKRPAAAAGKVTKGLSEEALTQVAQAKFEAQEARLQDIARGSVQLLRDMPKLSGPEFARKASDVQKFLLKYELQYTRAWEYQESRRQTEIQDLAAEAEKYRQEAAKEKETTREMREILEMERRKRKRYEAYEETARKVNETRTRAESEALIAATKEDIERLKRQRVEYEAMMQERTERTRGLRQQVAELAQALQRERDLVAGVLSAGGLAAAAAENGGSGDAGETAEVLA
;
A
#
# COMPACT_ATOMS: atom_id res chain seq x y z
N GLY A 1 26.26 29.78 -11.81
CA GLY A 1 26.25 28.74 -12.86
C GLY A 1 26.09 27.40 -12.19
N ALA A 2 25.15 26.53 -12.57
CA ALA A 2 24.96 25.93 -13.90
C ALA A 2 25.94 24.77 -14.13
N ALA A 3 25.39 23.55 -14.17
CA ALA A 3 26.10 22.30 -14.46
C ALA A 3 26.08 21.97 -15.97
N PRO A 4 26.86 20.97 -16.39
CA PRO A 4 26.30 19.90 -17.24
C PRO A 4 26.72 18.50 -16.70
N ALA A 5 25.86 17.48 -16.63
CA ALA A 5 24.96 16.90 -17.64
C ALA A 5 25.69 16.00 -18.67
N ARG A 6 25.82 14.71 -18.33
CA ARG A 6 26.05 13.53 -19.21
C ARG A 6 25.75 12.27 -18.39
N ASP A 7 24.76 11.48 -18.85
CA ASP A 7 24.41 10.08 -18.50
C ASP A 7 22.87 9.90 -18.47
N ARG A 8 22.25 9.68 -19.64
CA ARG A 8 20.80 9.40 -19.76
C ARG A 8 20.35 8.40 -20.83
N ASP A 9 21.27 7.70 -21.50
CA ASP A 9 20.94 6.89 -22.69
C ASP A 9 21.15 5.36 -22.52
N ARG A 10 20.95 4.79 -21.32
CA ARG A 10 21.22 3.35 -21.06
C ARG A 10 20.09 2.48 -20.51
N GLU A 11 18.87 3.00 -20.32
CA GLU A 11 17.77 2.25 -19.69
C GLU A 11 16.53 1.99 -20.58
N ARG A 12 16.60 2.23 -21.90
CA ARG A 12 15.40 2.22 -22.76
C ARG A 12 15.13 0.96 -23.59
N GLU A 13 15.80 -0.17 -23.32
CA GLU A 13 15.76 -1.35 -24.19
C GLU A 13 15.59 -2.72 -23.47
N LYS A 14 14.82 -2.78 -22.37
CA LYS A 14 14.48 -4.06 -21.69
C LYS A 14 13.00 -4.28 -21.36
N LEU A 15 12.10 -3.64 -22.12
CA LEU A 15 10.65 -3.84 -22.01
C LEU A 15 10.03 -4.20 -23.37
N ARG A 16 10.14 -5.48 -23.81
CA ARG A 16 9.24 -6.10 -24.82
C ARG A 16 9.51 -7.62 -25.09
N SER A 17 9.00 -8.47 -24.21
CA SER A 17 8.56 -9.86 -24.47
C SER A 17 7.94 -10.37 -23.16
N GLY A 18 6.62 -10.35 -22.98
CA GLY A 18 5.71 -11.43 -23.40
C GLY A 18 5.66 -12.52 -22.31
N GLY A 19 4.52 -13.01 -21.81
CA GLY A 19 3.12 -12.78 -22.16
C GLY A 19 2.34 -14.09 -21.93
N ALA A 20 1.29 -14.07 -21.09
CA ALA A 20 0.55 -15.24 -20.58
C ALA A 20 1.40 -16.23 -19.71
N GLY A 21 0.83 -17.03 -18.81
CA GLY A 21 -0.55 -17.12 -18.34
C GLY A 21 -0.78 -18.42 -17.54
N ALA A 22 -1.68 -18.39 -16.56
CA ALA A 22 -2.27 -19.53 -15.84
C ALA A 22 -1.34 -20.65 -15.29
N GLY A 23 -1.28 -20.74 -13.96
CA GLY A 23 -2.06 -21.81 -13.29
C GLY A 23 -1.42 -23.17 -13.01
N GLU A 24 -1.53 -23.53 -11.73
CA GLU A 24 -1.71 -24.89 -11.20
C GLU A 24 -0.47 -25.69 -10.76
N ALA A 25 -0.65 -26.39 -9.63
CA ALA A 25 0.40 -26.80 -8.72
C ALA A 25 0.82 -28.26 -8.93
N LYS A 26 2.13 -28.52 -8.82
CA LYS A 26 2.71 -29.86 -8.86
C LYS A 26 3.43 -30.17 -7.55
N ALA A 27 2.69 -30.70 -6.57
CA ALA A 27 3.27 -31.29 -5.37
C ALA A 27 3.77 -32.73 -5.71
N PRO A 28 4.98 -33.13 -5.27
CA PRO A 28 5.57 -34.42 -5.63
C PRO A 28 5.14 -35.58 -4.70
N ALA A 29 5.30 -36.76 -5.27
CA ALA A 29 5.15 -38.11 -4.71
C ALA A 29 5.40 -38.31 -3.20
N SER A 30 4.56 -39.16 -2.59
CA SER A 30 4.91 -39.93 -1.40
C SER A 30 5.03 -41.42 -1.74
N GLU A 31 6.26 -41.92 -1.81
CA GLU A 31 6.51 -43.35 -1.70
C GLU A 31 6.31 -43.78 -0.23
N ARG A 32 5.61 -44.89 -0.01
CA ARG A 32 5.71 -45.66 1.23
C ARG A 32 5.76 -47.14 0.92
N ASP A 33 6.94 -47.72 1.13
CA ASP A 33 7.15 -49.16 1.11
C ASP A 33 6.72 -49.80 2.46
N LYS A 34 6.75 -51.12 2.51
CA LYS A 34 6.23 -51.98 3.58
C LYS A 34 7.01 -51.84 4.89
N ASP A 35 6.44 -52.23 6.03
CA ASP A 35 6.61 -53.58 6.63
C ASP A 35 5.93 -53.70 8.03
N LYS A 36 5.91 -54.92 8.57
CA LYS A 36 5.40 -55.42 9.89
C LYS A 36 5.28 -54.38 11.04
N GLY A 37 4.32 -54.43 11.96
CA GLY A 37 3.43 -55.53 12.36
C GLY A 37 3.87 -56.14 13.70
N ASP A 38 3.14 -55.88 14.79
CA ASP A 38 3.06 -56.80 15.94
C ASP A 38 1.86 -56.52 16.88
N LYS A 39 1.48 -57.53 17.68
CA LYS A 39 0.36 -57.50 18.66
C LYS A 39 0.86 -57.22 20.08
N PRO A 40 -0.02 -56.90 21.04
CA PRO A 40 -0.35 -57.95 22.02
C PRO A 40 -1.82 -58.00 22.48
N LYS A 41 -2.16 -59.10 23.17
CA LYS A 41 -3.45 -59.36 23.85
C LYS A 41 -3.42 -58.88 25.32
N THR A 42 -4.62 -58.62 25.87
CA THR A 42 -5.19 -59.06 27.18
C THR A 42 -4.18 -59.48 28.29
N THR A 43 -4.30 -59.08 29.57
CA THR A 43 -5.42 -59.44 30.49
C THR A 43 -5.39 -58.71 31.86
N GLN A 44 -6.57 -58.32 32.35
CA GLN A 44 -7.08 -58.30 33.75
C GLN A 44 -6.48 -57.51 34.96
N ALA A 45 -7.44 -57.10 35.80
CA ALA A 45 -7.45 -56.96 37.26
C ALA A 45 -7.03 -55.63 37.93
N ALA A 46 -7.97 -55.08 38.71
CA ALA A 46 -7.78 -54.02 39.71
C ALA A 46 -7.69 -54.64 41.13
N PRO A 47 -7.43 -53.84 42.19
CA PRO A 47 -8.56 -53.18 42.86
C PRO A 47 -8.30 -51.73 43.31
N GLN A 48 -9.33 -51.13 43.90
CA GLN A 48 -9.46 -49.71 44.26
C GLN A 48 -8.73 -49.36 45.57
N SER A 49 -8.37 -48.08 45.72
CA SER A 49 -8.52 -47.37 47.01
C SER A 49 -8.89 -45.90 46.77
N SER A 50 -9.55 -45.30 47.75
CA SER A 50 -10.32 -44.06 47.59
C SER A 50 -9.60 -42.84 48.19
N GLN A 51 -9.75 -41.66 47.57
CA GLN A 51 -10.31 -40.48 48.26
C GLN A 51 -10.68 -39.34 47.30
N ARG A 52 -11.37 -38.32 47.84
CA ARG A 52 -12.34 -37.46 47.12
C ARG A 52 -12.06 -35.97 47.39
N ASN A 53 -12.60 -35.12 46.52
CA ASN A 53 -12.68 -33.64 46.61
C ASN A 53 -11.38 -32.88 46.27
N GLY A 54 -11.42 -31.72 45.59
CA GLY A 54 -12.57 -30.96 45.08
C GLY A 54 -12.14 -29.91 44.04
N HIS A 55 -13.11 -29.19 43.46
CA HIS A 55 -12.90 -28.25 42.35
C HIS A 55 -11.78 -27.22 42.55
N ASN A 56 -11.08 -26.92 41.45
CA ASN A 56 -10.82 -25.52 41.13
C ASN A 56 -10.95 -25.29 39.62
N ASP A 57 -11.76 -24.30 39.25
CA ASP A 57 -11.99 -23.88 37.86
C ASP A 57 -10.89 -22.91 37.37
N LYS A 58 -10.92 -22.61 36.06
CA LYS A 58 -10.14 -21.57 35.36
C LYS A 58 -8.68 -21.90 35.02
N ARG A 59 -8.58 -22.65 33.92
CA ARG A 59 -7.54 -22.49 32.90
C ARG A 59 -7.32 -21.00 32.54
N PRO A 60 -6.08 -20.57 32.26
CA PRO A 60 -5.88 -19.83 31.02
C PRO A 60 -4.83 -20.46 30.10
N ALA A 61 -4.81 -19.97 28.86
CA ALA A 61 -4.13 -20.48 27.68
C ALA A 61 -2.69 -21.01 27.86
N ALA A 62 -2.44 -22.18 27.27
CA ALA A 62 -1.10 -22.60 26.85
C ALA A 62 -0.85 -22.11 25.40
N ALA A 63 0.26 -21.42 25.13
CA ALA A 63 0.93 -21.36 23.82
C ALA A 63 2.22 -20.48 23.82
N ALA A 64 3.27 -20.90 24.53
CA ALA A 64 4.69 -20.55 24.28
C ALA A 64 5.54 -21.30 25.33
N GLY A 65 6.60 -22.03 24.99
CA GLY A 65 7.08 -22.53 23.70
C GLY A 65 8.15 -23.60 23.99
N LYS A 66 8.30 -24.61 23.12
CA LYS A 66 9.35 -25.65 23.14
C LYS A 66 9.67 -26.17 24.56
N VAL A 67 8.85 -27.11 25.05
CA VAL A 67 9.09 -27.87 26.30
C VAL A 67 10.57 -28.21 26.44
N THR A 68 11.23 -27.62 27.43
CA THR A 68 12.58 -27.98 27.83
C THR A 68 12.53 -29.44 28.28
N LYS A 69 13.03 -30.34 27.43
CA LYS A 69 13.10 -31.78 27.68
C LYS A 69 14.26 -32.10 28.63
N GLY A 70 14.33 -31.35 29.72
CA GLY A 70 15.20 -31.55 30.87
C GLY A 70 14.38 -31.96 32.08
N LEU A 71 15.06 -32.51 33.09
CA LEU A 71 14.49 -32.65 34.42
C LEU A 71 14.13 -31.26 34.96
N SER A 72 13.11 -31.15 35.82
CA SER A 72 12.82 -29.90 36.52
C SER A 72 14.05 -29.46 37.32
N GLU A 73 14.20 -28.15 37.55
CA GLU A 73 15.31 -27.59 38.34
C GLU A 73 15.43 -28.28 39.72
N GLU A 74 14.29 -28.52 40.36
CA GLU A 74 14.16 -29.28 41.61
C GLU A 74 14.65 -30.75 41.49
N ALA A 75 14.36 -31.43 40.37
CA ALA A 75 14.89 -32.77 40.13
C ALA A 75 16.40 -32.75 39.82
N LEU A 76 16.91 -31.68 39.21
CA LEU A 76 18.36 -31.50 39.00
C LEU A 76 19.10 -31.24 40.32
N THR A 77 18.55 -30.43 41.22
CA THR A 77 19.14 -30.21 42.55
C THR A 77 19.10 -31.48 43.40
N GLN A 78 17.99 -32.23 43.40
CA GLN A 78 17.90 -33.55 44.06
C GLN A 78 18.95 -34.55 43.51
N VAL A 79 19.13 -34.64 42.18
CA VAL A 79 20.14 -35.52 41.58
C VAL A 79 21.57 -35.05 41.88
N ALA A 80 21.82 -33.74 41.97
CA ALA A 80 23.11 -33.19 42.36
C ALA A 80 23.42 -33.51 43.83
N GLN A 81 22.46 -33.31 44.73
CA GLN A 81 22.59 -33.59 46.15
C GLN A 81 22.79 -35.09 46.41
N ALA A 82 21.99 -35.98 45.79
CA ALA A 82 22.18 -37.43 45.92
C ALA A 82 23.55 -37.91 45.42
N LYS A 83 24.13 -37.26 44.39
CA LYS A 83 25.50 -37.53 43.94
C LYS A 83 26.56 -37.05 44.94
N PHE A 84 26.35 -35.87 45.55
CA PHE A 84 27.21 -35.34 46.59
C PHE A 84 27.21 -36.25 47.83
N GLU A 85 26.02 -36.61 48.35
CA GLU A 85 25.85 -37.52 49.49
C GLU A 85 26.47 -38.91 49.22
N ALA A 86 26.35 -39.43 48.00
CA ALA A 86 26.99 -40.70 47.61
C ALA A 86 28.53 -40.60 47.49
N GLN A 87 29.09 -39.42 47.20
CA GLN A 87 30.54 -39.17 47.21
C GLN A 87 31.05 -38.99 48.65
N GLU A 88 30.36 -38.19 49.45
CA GLU A 88 30.55 -38.03 50.90
C GLU A 88 30.61 -39.38 51.61
N ALA A 89 29.60 -40.24 51.42
CA ALA A 89 29.55 -41.56 52.06
C ALA A 89 30.78 -42.42 51.74
N ARG A 90 31.27 -42.41 50.49
CA ARG A 90 32.49 -43.13 50.09
C ARG A 90 33.74 -42.55 50.74
N LEU A 91 33.85 -41.23 50.82
CA LEU A 91 34.97 -40.56 51.47
C LEU A 91 34.96 -40.81 52.99
N GLN A 92 33.77 -40.80 53.61
CA GLN A 92 33.58 -41.16 55.02
C GLN A 92 33.96 -42.62 55.29
N ASP A 93 33.67 -43.56 54.40
CA ASP A 93 34.09 -44.97 54.56
C ASP A 93 35.61 -45.14 54.41
N ILE A 94 36.25 -44.41 53.49
CA ILE A 94 37.72 -44.34 53.38
C ILE A 94 38.33 -43.74 54.67
N ALA A 95 37.74 -42.66 55.20
CA ALA A 95 38.17 -42.03 56.44
C ALA A 95 38.00 -42.98 57.65
N ARG A 96 36.87 -43.68 57.76
CA ARG A 96 36.62 -44.71 58.79
C ARG A 96 37.66 -45.83 58.71
N GLY A 97 37.94 -46.35 57.52
CA GLY A 97 38.99 -47.35 57.31
C GLY A 97 40.38 -46.84 57.69
N SER A 98 40.68 -45.57 57.40
CA SER A 98 41.94 -44.90 57.79
C SER A 98 42.08 -44.75 59.31
N VAL A 99 41.04 -44.26 59.99
CA VAL A 99 41.01 -44.11 61.45
C VAL A 99 41.08 -45.47 62.14
N GLN A 100 40.38 -46.49 61.62
CA GLN A 100 40.47 -47.85 62.15
C GLN A 100 41.88 -48.44 61.97
N LEU A 101 42.54 -48.21 60.84
CA LEU A 101 43.93 -48.62 60.62
C LEU A 101 44.87 -47.97 61.64
N LEU A 102 44.73 -46.68 61.92
CA LEU A 102 45.52 -45.97 62.94
C LEU A 102 45.28 -46.53 64.35
N ARG A 103 44.02 -46.80 64.70
CA ARG A 103 43.63 -47.38 66.01
C ARG A 103 44.16 -48.80 66.20
N ASP A 104 44.11 -49.63 65.16
CA ASP A 104 44.47 -51.05 65.21
C ASP A 104 45.97 -51.27 64.94
N MET A 105 46.72 -50.25 64.50
CA MET A 105 48.15 -50.29 64.19
C MET A 105 49.04 -51.01 65.23
N PRO A 106 48.98 -50.72 66.56
CA PRO A 106 49.82 -51.42 67.55
C PRO A 106 49.46 -52.89 67.77
N LYS A 107 48.38 -53.40 67.16
CA LYS A 107 47.90 -54.79 67.26
C LYS A 107 48.10 -55.58 65.97
N LEU A 108 48.51 -54.93 64.89
CA LEU A 108 48.69 -55.53 63.57
C LEU A 108 50.16 -55.89 63.36
N SER A 109 50.43 -57.02 62.72
CA SER A 109 51.78 -57.29 62.24
C SER A 109 52.13 -56.35 61.08
N GLY A 110 53.43 -56.04 60.91
CA GLY A 110 53.92 -55.22 59.81
C GLY A 110 53.35 -55.54 58.42
N PRO A 111 53.29 -56.83 57.97
CA PRO A 111 52.69 -57.16 56.67
C PRO A 111 51.18 -56.95 56.60
N GLU A 112 50.43 -57.08 57.70
CA GLU A 112 48.98 -56.81 57.73
C GLU A 112 48.69 -55.30 57.70
N PHE A 113 49.49 -54.51 58.42
CA PHE A 113 49.44 -53.06 58.37
C PHE A 113 49.71 -52.55 56.94
N ALA A 114 50.78 -53.03 56.30
CA ALA A 114 51.15 -52.64 54.94
C ALA A 114 50.04 -52.97 53.92
N ARG A 115 49.39 -54.13 54.04
CA ARG A 115 48.24 -54.50 53.19
C ARG A 115 47.10 -53.51 53.35
N LYS A 116 46.62 -53.28 54.59
CA LYS A 116 45.51 -52.35 54.88
C LYS A 116 45.82 -50.91 54.47
N ALA A 117 47.05 -50.45 54.69
CA ALA A 117 47.51 -49.13 54.22
C ALA A 117 47.43 -49.01 52.69
N SER A 118 47.89 -50.05 51.97
CA SER A 118 47.81 -50.08 50.50
C SER A 118 46.36 -50.07 50.00
N ASP A 119 45.42 -50.70 50.71
CA ASP A 119 44.02 -50.74 50.32
C ASP A 119 43.33 -49.39 50.54
N VAL A 120 43.59 -48.72 51.67
CA VAL A 120 43.15 -47.34 51.91
C VAL A 120 43.67 -46.40 50.82
N GLN A 121 44.95 -46.50 50.46
CA GLN A 121 45.55 -45.71 49.37
C GLN A 121 44.88 -46.00 48.01
N LYS A 122 44.62 -47.27 47.67
CA LYS A 122 43.89 -47.64 46.43
C LYS A 122 42.48 -47.07 46.41
N PHE A 123 41.75 -47.09 47.53
CA PHE A 123 40.39 -46.54 47.58
C PHE A 123 40.39 -45.01 47.47
N LEU A 124 41.32 -44.31 48.12
CA LEU A 124 41.50 -42.86 47.97
C LEU A 124 41.82 -42.47 46.51
N LEU A 125 42.82 -43.11 45.90
CA LEU A 125 43.22 -42.83 44.51
C LEU A 125 42.08 -43.14 43.52
N LYS A 126 41.27 -44.16 43.80
CA LYS A 126 40.06 -44.49 43.01
C LYS A 126 38.95 -43.44 43.18
N TYR A 127 38.80 -42.87 44.37
CA TYR A 127 37.87 -41.75 44.63
C TYR A 127 38.30 -40.50 43.86
N GLU A 128 39.56 -40.09 43.99
CA GLU A 128 40.14 -38.93 43.30
C GLU A 128 40.01 -39.05 41.77
N LEU A 129 40.41 -40.19 41.20
CA LEU A 129 40.30 -40.44 39.76
C LEU A 129 38.84 -40.42 39.25
N GLN A 130 37.89 -40.88 40.06
CA GLN A 130 36.46 -40.80 39.72
C GLN A 130 35.93 -39.37 39.81
N TYR A 131 36.35 -38.61 40.82
CA TYR A 131 35.95 -37.22 41.01
C TYR A 131 36.44 -36.34 39.86
N THR A 132 37.74 -36.36 39.54
CA THR A 132 38.33 -35.56 38.46
C THR A 132 37.68 -35.85 37.11
N ARG A 133 37.51 -37.12 36.74
CA ARG A 133 36.84 -37.50 35.48
C ARG A 133 35.37 -37.07 35.43
N ALA A 134 34.66 -37.15 36.54
CA ALA A 134 33.26 -36.71 36.61
C ALA A 134 33.15 -35.18 36.49
N TRP A 135 34.14 -34.45 36.99
CA TRP A 135 34.23 -32.99 36.86
C TRP A 135 34.59 -32.58 35.42
N GLU A 136 35.64 -33.15 34.83
CA GLU A 136 36.06 -32.92 33.44
C GLU A 136 34.91 -33.16 32.44
N TYR A 137 34.14 -34.23 32.64
CA TYR A 137 32.98 -34.54 31.80
C TYR A 137 31.83 -33.53 31.96
N GLN A 138 31.56 -33.09 33.20
CA GLN A 138 30.56 -32.05 33.46
C GLN A 138 30.95 -30.72 32.85
N GLU A 139 32.22 -30.34 32.99
CA GLU A 139 32.75 -29.09 32.45
C GLU A 139 32.76 -29.10 30.91
N SER A 140 33.25 -30.18 30.28
CA SER A 140 33.17 -30.36 28.82
C SER A 140 31.72 -30.25 28.31
N ARG A 141 30.76 -30.87 29.02
CA ARG A 141 29.34 -30.81 28.66
C ARG A 141 28.77 -29.39 28.78
N ARG A 142 29.08 -28.66 29.87
CA ARG A 142 28.67 -27.26 30.04
C ARG A 142 29.21 -26.38 28.92
N GLN A 143 30.46 -26.60 28.49
CA GLN A 143 31.07 -25.84 27.40
C GLN A 143 30.33 -26.08 26.07
N THR A 144 29.96 -27.32 25.75
CA THR A 144 29.10 -27.61 24.58
C THR A 144 27.72 -26.97 24.71
N GLU A 145 27.07 -27.07 25.87
CA GLU A 145 25.75 -26.46 26.11
C GLU A 145 25.78 -24.93 25.98
N ILE A 146 26.84 -24.27 26.46
CA ILE A 146 27.08 -22.82 26.28
C ILE A 146 27.30 -22.48 24.79
N GLN A 147 28.03 -23.31 24.04
CA GLN A 147 28.24 -23.11 22.60
C GLN A 147 26.94 -23.26 21.80
N ASP A 148 26.14 -24.28 22.12
CA ASP A 148 24.82 -24.50 21.49
C ASP A 148 23.86 -23.33 21.79
N LEU A 149 23.79 -22.89 23.05
CA LEU A 149 22.97 -21.73 23.44
C LEU A 149 23.45 -20.42 22.79
N ALA A 150 24.77 -20.23 22.64
CA ALA A 150 25.32 -19.09 21.92
C ALA A 150 24.97 -19.13 20.42
N ALA A 151 24.99 -20.31 19.80
CA ALA A 151 24.59 -20.51 18.41
C ALA A 151 23.08 -20.33 18.19
N GLU A 152 22.23 -20.76 19.12
CA GLU A 152 20.78 -20.46 19.09
C GLU A 152 20.53 -18.95 19.28
N ALA A 153 21.20 -18.29 20.23
CA ALA A 153 21.09 -16.85 20.44
C ALA A 153 21.48 -16.01 19.21
N GLU A 154 22.53 -16.43 18.48
CA GLU A 154 22.96 -15.75 17.26
C GLU A 154 21.97 -15.95 16.10
N LYS A 155 21.34 -17.13 15.97
CA LYS A 155 20.24 -17.33 15.00
C LYS A 155 19.08 -16.38 15.28
N TYR A 156 18.65 -16.26 16.53
CA TYR A 156 17.57 -15.33 16.90
C TYR A 156 17.92 -13.86 16.63
N ARG A 157 19.19 -13.45 16.80
CA ARG A 157 19.65 -12.10 16.40
C ARG A 157 19.54 -11.88 14.89
N GLN A 158 19.93 -12.86 14.08
CA GLN A 158 19.84 -12.79 12.62
C GLN A 158 18.38 -12.79 12.13
N GLU A 159 17.50 -13.58 12.75
CA GLU A 159 16.06 -13.56 12.47
C GLU A 159 15.44 -12.20 12.83
N ALA A 160 15.74 -11.66 14.01
CA ALA A 160 15.28 -10.34 14.43
C ALA A 160 15.85 -9.19 13.58
N ALA A 161 17.03 -9.35 12.96
CA ALA A 161 17.58 -8.40 12.00
C ALA A 161 16.76 -8.41 10.69
N LYS A 162 16.53 -9.61 10.12
CA LYS A 162 15.70 -9.78 8.91
C LYS A 162 14.26 -9.30 9.11
N GLU A 163 13.66 -9.55 10.27
CA GLU A 163 12.32 -9.06 10.60
C GLU A 163 12.25 -7.52 10.67
N LYS A 164 13.31 -6.86 11.14
CA LYS A 164 13.39 -5.39 11.11
C LYS A 164 13.50 -4.85 9.68
N GLU A 165 14.23 -5.54 8.81
CA GLU A 165 14.35 -5.18 7.38
C GLU A 165 13.00 -5.32 6.66
N THR A 166 12.33 -6.48 6.77
CA THR A 166 11.00 -6.68 6.15
C THR A 166 9.94 -5.74 6.74
N THR A 167 9.99 -5.47 8.06
CA THR A 167 9.12 -4.46 8.70
C THR A 167 9.34 -3.06 8.12
N ARG A 168 10.58 -2.70 7.77
CA ARG A 168 10.88 -1.43 7.12
C ARG A 168 10.34 -1.38 5.69
N GLU A 169 10.59 -2.40 4.88
CA GLU A 169 10.08 -2.50 3.50
C GLU A 169 8.55 -2.37 3.47
N MET A 170 7.86 -3.08 4.37
CA MET A 170 6.39 -3.02 4.49
C MET A 170 5.88 -1.63 4.89
N ARG A 171 6.62 -0.86 5.70
CA ARG A 171 6.29 0.54 6.00
C ARG A 171 6.44 1.44 4.78
N GLU A 172 7.52 1.27 4.01
CA GLU A 172 7.77 2.03 2.78
C GLU A 172 6.68 1.75 1.72
N ILE A 173 6.26 0.49 1.56
CA ILE A 173 5.12 0.09 0.72
C ILE A 173 3.80 0.75 1.19
N LEU A 174 3.50 0.71 2.49
CA LEU A 174 2.31 1.33 3.06
C LEU A 174 2.28 2.86 2.87
N GLU A 175 3.42 3.53 2.96
CA GLU A 175 3.50 4.96 2.63
C GLU A 175 3.23 5.24 1.15
N MET A 176 3.77 4.41 0.25
CA MET A 176 3.55 4.56 -1.19
C MET A 176 2.09 4.34 -1.58
N GLU A 177 1.43 3.32 -1.02
CA GLU A 177 -0.02 3.10 -1.23
C GLU A 177 -0.87 4.22 -0.58
N ARG A 178 -0.51 4.75 0.59
CA ARG A 178 -1.17 5.93 1.17
C ARG A 178 -1.05 7.17 0.26
N ARG A 179 0.12 7.43 -0.31
CA ARG A 179 0.33 8.55 -1.27
C ARG A 179 -0.46 8.32 -2.56
N LYS A 180 -0.51 7.09 -3.06
CA LYS A 180 -1.28 6.69 -4.25
C LYS A 180 -2.79 6.86 -4.02
N ARG A 181 -3.32 6.42 -2.89
CA ARG A 181 -4.72 6.61 -2.49
C ARG A 181 -5.10 8.09 -2.44
N LYS A 182 -4.30 8.94 -1.79
CA LYS A 182 -4.53 10.40 -1.77
C LYS A 182 -4.60 11.03 -3.16
N ARG A 183 -3.82 10.53 -4.13
CA ARG A 183 -3.91 11.00 -5.53
C ARG A 183 -5.22 10.59 -6.19
N TYR A 184 -5.71 9.37 -5.96
CA TYR A 184 -7.01 8.94 -6.47
C TYR A 184 -8.17 9.70 -5.81
N GLU A 185 -8.11 9.93 -4.50
CA GLU A 185 -9.09 10.76 -3.78
C GLU A 185 -9.15 12.18 -4.38
N ALA A 186 -8.00 12.80 -4.67
CA ALA A 186 -7.96 14.09 -5.37
C ALA A 186 -8.52 14.03 -6.81
N TYR A 187 -8.24 12.96 -7.57
CA TYR A 187 -8.83 12.79 -8.89
C TYR A 187 -10.35 12.62 -8.83
N GLU A 188 -10.87 11.84 -7.88
CA GLU A 188 -12.32 11.71 -7.65
C GLU A 188 -12.96 13.05 -7.30
N GLU A 189 -12.34 13.85 -6.42
CA GLU A 189 -12.84 15.20 -6.09
C GLU A 189 -12.87 16.11 -7.32
N THR A 190 -11.83 16.10 -8.16
CA THR A 190 -11.84 16.88 -9.41
C THR A 190 -12.89 16.40 -10.39
N ALA A 191 -13.10 15.08 -10.52
CA ALA A 191 -14.13 14.52 -11.38
C ALA A 191 -15.55 14.85 -10.89
N ARG A 192 -15.79 14.85 -9.58
CA ARG A 192 -17.07 15.30 -8.99
C ARG A 192 -17.33 16.77 -9.31
N LYS A 193 -16.35 17.66 -9.12
CA LYS A 193 -16.47 19.10 -9.46
C LYS A 193 -16.71 19.35 -10.95
N VAL A 194 -16.13 18.54 -11.84
CA VAL A 194 -16.41 18.62 -13.29
C VAL A 194 -17.85 18.17 -13.60
N ASN A 195 -18.32 17.10 -12.96
CA ASN A 195 -19.70 16.64 -13.12
C ASN A 195 -20.74 17.60 -12.52
N GLU A 196 -20.40 18.32 -11.44
CA GLU A 196 -21.26 19.32 -10.78
C GLU A 196 -21.38 20.63 -11.58
N THR A 197 -20.32 21.05 -12.28
CA THR A 197 -20.27 22.39 -12.88
C THR A 197 -20.96 22.48 -14.23
N ARG A 198 -20.83 21.45 -15.07
CA ARG A 198 -21.67 21.23 -16.26
C ARG A 198 -21.42 19.85 -16.84
N THR A 199 -22.45 19.03 -17.02
CA THR A 199 -22.24 17.75 -17.73
C THR A 199 -21.94 17.98 -19.21
N ARG A 200 -21.21 17.05 -19.83
CA ARG A 200 -20.95 17.10 -21.27
C ARG A 200 -22.24 17.13 -22.10
N ALA A 201 -23.30 16.46 -21.63
CA ALA A 201 -24.60 16.49 -22.27
C ALA A 201 -25.24 17.90 -22.24
N GLU A 202 -25.15 18.62 -21.12
CA GLU A 202 -25.65 20.00 -21.01
C GLU A 202 -24.86 21.01 -21.84
N SER A 203 -23.58 20.76 -22.13
CA SER A 203 -22.79 21.60 -23.03
C SER A 203 -23.12 21.30 -24.49
N GLU A 204 -23.25 20.04 -24.88
CA GLU A 204 -23.68 19.61 -26.21
C GLU A 204 -25.12 20.08 -26.52
N ALA A 205 -26.04 20.01 -25.56
CA ALA A 205 -27.41 20.53 -25.69
C ALA A 205 -27.46 22.06 -25.89
N LEU A 206 -26.64 22.83 -25.16
CA LEU A 206 -26.57 24.29 -25.39
C LEU A 206 -25.93 24.63 -26.74
N ILE A 207 -24.93 23.86 -27.19
CA ILE A 207 -24.34 24.01 -28.52
C ILE A 207 -25.39 23.71 -29.62
N ALA A 208 -26.30 22.75 -29.40
CA ALA A 208 -27.41 22.50 -30.31
C ALA A 208 -28.41 23.67 -30.33
N ALA A 209 -28.92 24.08 -29.17
CA ALA A 209 -29.87 25.20 -29.06
C ALA A 209 -29.32 26.51 -29.65
N THR A 210 -28.06 26.84 -29.37
CA THR A 210 -27.42 28.05 -29.93
C THR A 210 -27.20 27.96 -31.44
N LYS A 211 -26.99 26.76 -32.02
CA LYS A 211 -26.97 26.57 -33.49
C LYS A 211 -28.35 26.80 -34.11
N GLU A 212 -29.41 26.27 -33.50
CA GLU A 212 -30.79 26.49 -33.95
C GLU A 212 -31.16 27.99 -33.91
N ASP A 213 -30.76 28.70 -32.86
CA ASP A 213 -30.91 30.16 -32.75
C ASP A 213 -30.13 30.92 -33.84
N ILE A 214 -28.88 30.54 -34.10
CA ILE A 214 -28.08 31.13 -35.18
C ILE A 214 -28.73 30.87 -36.56
N GLU A 215 -29.30 29.69 -36.80
CA GLU A 215 -30.03 29.41 -38.04
C GLU A 215 -31.31 30.23 -38.16
N ARG A 216 -32.08 30.37 -37.08
CA ARG A 216 -33.27 31.22 -37.03
C ARG A 216 -32.93 32.68 -37.35
N LEU A 217 -31.89 33.23 -36.71
CA LEU A 217 -31.41 34.59 -36.97
C LEU A 217 -30.89 34.76 -38.41
N LYS A 218 -30.25 33.74 -39.01
CA LYS A 218 -29.85 33.77 -40.42
C LYS A 218 -31.05 33.81 -41.36
N ARG A 219 -32.10 33.03 -41.10
CA ARG A 219 -33.36 33.05 -41.91
C ARG A 219 -34.01 34.43 -41.84
N GLN A 220 -34.18 34.97 -40.62
CA GLN A 220 -34.69 36.33 -40.41
C GLN A 220 -33.84 37.39 -41.12
N ARG A 221 -32.50 37.29 -41.07
CA ARG A 221 -31.62 38.21 -41.80
C ARG A 221 -31.89 38.16 -43.31
N VAL A 222 -32.03 36.98 -43.91
CA VAL A 222 -32.34 36.84 -45.35
C VAL A 222 -33.72 37.43 -45.68
N GLU A 223 -34.72 37.23 -44.83
CA GLU A 223 -36.06 37.84 -44.97
C GLU A 223 -36.01 39.37 -44.90
N TYR A 224 -35.24 39.94 -43.95
CA TYR A 224 -35.03 41.39 -43.85
C TYR A 224 -34.23 41.95 -45.04
N GLU A 225 -33.22 41.23 -45.54
CA GLU A 225 -32.48 41.62 -46.74
C GLU A 225 -33.37 41.61 -47.99
N ALA A 226 -34.26 40.62 -48.14
CA ALA A 226 -35.25 40.58 -49.22
C ALA A 226 -36.24 41.77 -49.13
N MET A 227 -36.83 42.02 -47.96
CA MET A 227 -37.71 43.18 -47.74
C MET A 227 -36.99 44.53 -48.00
N MET A 228 -35.70 44.62 -47.71
CA MET A 228 -34.89 45.81 -48.02
C MET A 228 -34.61 45.95 -49.52
N GLN A 229 -34.40 44.84 -50.24
CA GLN A 229 -34.28 44.85 -51.71
C GLN A 229 -35.59 45.32 -52.36
N GLU A 230 -36.73 44.74 -51.99
CA GLU A 230 -38.06 45.16 -52.50
C GLU A 230 -38.32 46.66 -52.26
N ARG A 231 -38.01 47.18 -51.06
CA ARG A 231 -38.13 48.61 -50.75
C ARG A 231 -37.19 49.47 -51.61
N THR A 232 -35.98 49.00 -51.86
CA THR A 232 -34.98 49.70 -52.69
C THR A 232 -35.41 49.74 -54.16
N GLU A 233 -35.91 48.63 -54.69
CA GLU A 233 -36.47 48.52 -56.04
C GLU A 233 -37.71 49.41 -56.21
N ARG A 234 -38.64 49.38 -55.24
CA ARG A 234 -39.82 50.26 -55.24
C ARG A 234 -39.43 51.74 -55.19
N THR A 235 -38.44 52.11 -54.38
CA THR A 235 -37.91 53.47 -54.33
C THR A 235 -37.24 53.87 -55.64
N ARG A 236 -36.52 52.96 -56.29
CA ARG A 236 -35.92 53.18 -57.62
C ARG A 236 -36.98 53.39 -58.69
N GLY A 237 -38.02 52.55 -58.72
CA GLY A 237 -39.14 52.69 -59.65
C GLY A 237 -39.89 54.01 -59.47
N LEU A 238 -40.18 54.40 -58.22
CA LEU A 238 -40.80 55.70 -57.92
C LEU A 238 -39.90 56.88 -58.35
N ARG A 239 -38.58 56.81 -58.13
CA ARG A 239 -37.64 57.83 -58.62
C ARG A 239 -37.62 57.92 -60.15
N GLN A 240 -37.73 56.79 -60.85
CA GLN A 240 -37.83 56.76 -62.32
C GLN A 240 -39.14 57.39 -62.80
N GLN A 241 -40.29 57.01 -62.22
CA GLN A 241 -41.58 57.60 -62.53
C GLN A 241 -41.62 59.12 -62.26
N VAL A 242 -41.05 59.58 -61.14
CA VAL A 242 -40.93 61.02 -60.84
C VAL A 242 -40.03 61.74 -61.86
N ALA A 243 -38.94 61.11 -62.30
CA ALA A 243 -38.08 61.67 -63.35
C ALA A 243 -38.77 61.71 -64.73
N GLU A 244 -39.54 60.68 -65.09
CA GLU A 244 -40.36 60.64 -66.30
C GLU A 244 -41.45 61.71 -66.29
N LEU A 245 -42.16 61.87 -65.17
CA LEU A 245 -43.15 62.93 -64.98
C LEU A 245 -42.50 64.33 -65.03
N ALA A 246 -41.32 64.51 -64.43
CA ALA A 246 -40.58 65.76 -64.52
C ALA A 246 -40.14 66.07 -65.97
N GLN A 247 -39.72 65.06 -66.74
CA GLN A 247 -39.41 65.21 -68.16
C GLN A 247 -40.67 65.49 -69.01
N ALA A 248 -41.80 64.83 -68.72
CA ALA A 248 -43.06 65.08 -69.40
C ALA A 248 -43.54 66.52 -69.15
N LEU A 249 -43.51 66.96 -67.88
CA LEU A 249 -43.85 68.31 -67.47
C LEU A 249 -42.87 69.36 -68.03
N GLN A 250 -41.59 69.01 -68.21
CA GLN A 250 -40.65 69.87 -68.93
C GLN A 250 -40.99 69.94 -70.43
N ARG A 251 -41.31 68.83 -71.10
CA ARG A 251 -41.78 68.84 -72.50
C ARG A 251 -43.06 69.63 -72.67
N GLU A 252 -44.02 69.52 -71.73
CA GLU A 252 -45.23 70.34 -71.72
C GLU A 252 -44.91 71.82 -71.53
N ARG A 253 -43.98 72.17 -70.62
CA ARG A 253 -43.49 73.55 -70.49
C ARG A 253 -42.80 74.05 -71.74
N ASP A 254 -41.98 73.24 -72.40
CA ASP A 254 -41.27 73.60 -73.64
C ASP A 254 -42.25 73.73 -74.82
N LEU A 255 -43.30 72.91 -74.88
CA LEU A 255 -44.40 73.02 -75.84
C LEU A 255 -45.26 74.26 -75.58
N VAL A 256 -45.64 74.53 -74.32
CA VAL A 256 -46.39 75.73 -73.92
C VAL A 256 -45.54 76.99 -74.16
N ALA A 257 -44.25 76.96 -73.85
CA ALA A 257 -43.30 78.03 -74.17
C ALA A 257 -43.12 78.20 -75.68
N GLY A 258 -43.13 77.11 -76.46
CA GLY A 258 -43.12 77.17 -77.93
C GLY A 258 -44.39 77.81 -78.51
N VAL A 259 -45.56 77.47 -77.95
CA VAL A 259 -46.86 78.07 -78.33
C VAL A 259 -46.94 79.54 -77.90
N LEU A 260 -46.47 79.89 -76.70
CA LEU A 260 -46.43 81.28 -76.21
C LEU A 260 -45.32 82.12 -76.86
N SER A 261 -44.22 81.50 -77.32
CA SER A 261 -43.18 82.17 -78.10
C SER A 261 -43.61 82.44 -79.55
N ALA A 262 -44.69 81.81 -80.02
CA ALA A 262 -45.35 82.13 -81.29
C ALA A 262 -46.49 83.16 -81.14
N GLY A 263 -46.83 83.56 -79.90
CA GLY A 263 -47.89 84.50 -79.57
C GLY A 263 -47.59 85.25 -78.27
N GLY A 264 -46.59 86.13 -78.30
CA GLY A 264 -46.02 86.71 -77.09
C GLY A 264 -46.87 87.80 -76.43
N LEU A 265 -46.78 87.90 -75.10
CA LEU A 265 -46.53 89.15 -74.35
C LEU A 265 -46.37 88.92 -72.82
N ALA A 266 -45.26 89.42 -72.29
CA ALA A 266 -45.00 90.10 -71.00
C ALA A 266 -45.66 89.70 -69.64
N ALA A 267 -44.81 89.82 -68.59
CA ALA A 267 -45.08 90.22 -67.19
C ALA A 267 -45.76 89.21 -66.21
N ALA A 268 -45.62 89.33 -64.87
CA ALA A 268 -44.55 89.84 -63.99
C ALA A 268 -44.86 89.53 -62.48
N ALA A 269 -43.80 89.42 -61.65
CA ALA A 269 -43.74 89.77 -60.20
C ALA A 269 -44.44 88.92 -59.09
N ALA A 270 -43.97 89.17 -57.85
CA ALA A 270 -44.35 88.70 -56.49
C ALA A 270 -44.06 87.20 -56.17
N GLU A 271 -43.14 86.82 -55.27
CA GLU A 271 -42.90 87.13 -53.83
C GLU A 271 -43.97 86.63 -52.84
N ASN A 272 -43.58 85.66 -51.98
CA ASN A 272 -43.37 85.83 -50.52
C ASN A 272 -43.89 84.65 -49.65
N GLY A 273 -43.13 84.28 -48.61
CA GLY A 273 -43.71 83.81 -47.33
C GLY A 273 -43.50 82.35 -46.85
N GLY A 274 -42.61 82.19 -45.87
CA GLY A 274 -42.76 81.23 -44.75
C GLY A 274 -42.00 79.88 -44.84
N SER A 275 -41.53 79.23 -43.76
CA SER A 275 -41.18 79.56 -42.36
C SER A 275 -41.12 78.24 -41.56
N GLY A 276 -40.06 78.00 -40.78
CA GLY A 276 -39.96 76.89 -39.80
C GLY A 276 -39.39 75.57 -40.35
N ASP A 277 -38.70 74.74 -39.56
CA ASP A 277 -38.22 74.88 -38.17
C ASP A 277 -36.99 73.98 -37.94
N ALA A 278 -36.24 74.19 -36.86
CA ALA A 278 -35.04 73.43 -36.49
C ALA A 278 -35.34 72.15 -35.70
N GLY A 279 -34.39 71.20 -35.66
CA GLY A 279 -34.61 69.90 -34.99
C GLY A 279 -33.37 69.05 -34.73
N GLU A 280 -32.66 69.36 -33.64
CA GLU A 280 -31.78 68.42 -32.92
C GLU A 280 -32.60 67.61 -31.89
N THR A 281 -32.15 66.50 -31.30
CA THR A 281 -30.76 65.99 -31.14
C THR A 281 -30.69 64.46 -31.34
N ALA A 282 -29.53 63.85 -31.09
CA ALA A 282 -29.30 62.40 -31.02
C ALA A 282 -30.05 61.68 -29.87
N GLU A 283 -30.22 60.35 -29.97
CA GLU A 283 -30.19 59.49 -28.77
C GLU A 283 -29.65 58.04 -29.03
N VAL A 284 -28.60 57.71 -28.26
CA VAL A 284 -28.11 56.40 -27.76
C VAL A 284 -27.93 55.19 -28.70
N LEU A 285 -26.64 54.90 -28.92
CA LEU A 285 -26.09 53.54 -29.02
C LEU A 285 -25.69 53.05 -27.62
N ALA A 286 -26.21 51.92 -27.16
CA ALA A 286 -25.69 51.09 -26.06
C ALA A 286 -26.18 49.65 -26.22
#